data_AF-A0A1D2MI59-F1
#
_entry.id   AF-A0A1D2MI59-F1
#
_cell.length_a   1.000
_cell.length_b   1.000
_cell.length_c   1.000
_cell.angle_alpha   90.00
_cell.angle_beta   90.00
_cell.angle_gamma   90.00
#
_symmetry.space_group_name_H-M   'P 1'
#
loop_
_entity.id
_entity.type
_entity.pdbx_description
1 polymer ?
#
loop_
_entity_poly.entity_id
_entity_poly.type
_entity_poly.pdbx_seq_one_letter_code
_entity_poly.pdbx_strand_id
1 'polypeptide(L)'
;MRLTYLWSAWRNATGRKIRNMYNQFVDLGNDAAKLNDFDSLKELWLRDYEAPNFQKNCEELLRQVKPLYDELHAYTRYMLREKVYPQLKPEDPIPEHIFG
;
A
#
# COMPACT_ATOMS: atom_id res chain seq x y z
N MET A 1 -5.62 16.57 -15.78
CA MET A 1 -4.30 17.24 -15.84
C MET A 1 -3.78 17.69 -14.48
N ARG A 2 -4.52 18.43 -13.65
CA ARG A 2 -4.02 18.94 -12.35
C ARG A 2 -3.67 17.85 -11.32
N LEU A 3 -4.55 16.86 -11.10
CA LEU A 3 -4.32 15.79 -10.12
C LEU A 3 -3.14 14.89 -10.48
N THR A 4 -3.07 14.45 -11.75
CA THR A 4 -1.95 13.66 -12.27
C THR A 4 -0.62 14.40 -12.07
N TYR A 5 -0.57 15.69 -12.39
CA TYR A 5 0.62 16.51 -12.18
C TYR A 5 1.00 16.59 -10.71
N LEU A 6 0.06 16.92 -9.81
CA LEU A 6 0.34 17.05 -8.38
C LEU A 6 0.83 15.74 -7.77
N TRP A 7 0.19 14.62 -8.11
CA TRP A 7 0.57 13.29 -7.65
C TRP A 7 2.00 12.95 -8.08
N SER A 8 2.33 13.13 -9.37
CA SER A 8 3.68 12.87 -9.88
C SER A 8 4.71 13.85 -9.32
N ALA A 9 4.39 15.14 -9.21
CA ALA A 9 5.28 16.16 -8.67
C ALA A 9 5.64 15.87 -7.21
N TRP A 10 4.66 15.49 -6.39
CA TRP A 10 4.89 15.08 -5.01
C TRP A 10 5.82 13.86 -4.92
N ARG A 11 5.50 12.78 -5.64
CA ARG A 11 6.33 11.56 -5.66
C ARG A 11 7.76 11.82 -6.16
N ASN A 12 7.93 12.74 -7.11
CA ASN A 12 9.24 13.14 -7.63
C ASN A 12 10.03 13.98 -6.62
N ALA A 13 9.37 14.90 -5.92
CA ALA A 13 9.99 15.78 -4.95
C ALA A 13 10.43 15.05 -3.67
N THR A 14 9.70 14.00 -3.26
CA THR A 14 9.92 13.29 -1.99
C THR A 14 10.48 11.88 -2.19
N GLY A 15 9.73 11.00 -2.86
CA GLY A 15 10.03 9.56 -2.93
C GLY A 15 11.38 9.23 -3.55
N ARG A 16 11.77 9.90 -4.64
CA ARG A 16 13.08 9.68 -5.28
C ARG A 16 14.25 9.96 -4.34
N LYS A 17 14.15 10.99 -3.50
CA LYS A 17 15.21 11.40 -2.57
C LYS A 17 15.34 10.44 -1.39
N ILE A 18 14.23 9.83 -0.97
CA ILE A 18 14.18 8.93 0.18
C ILE A 18 14.65 7.51 -0.15
N ARG A 19 14.65 7.10 -1.43
CA ARG A 19 14.94 5.71 -1.83
C ARG A 19 16.19 5.11 -1.18
N ASN A 20 17.33 5.80 -1.27
CA ASN A 20 18.59 5.28 -0.74
C ASN A 20 18.60 5.25 0.80
N MET A 21 18.02 6.28 1.44
CA MET A 21 17.88 6.34 2.89
C MET A 21 16.96 5.23 3.41
N TYR A 22 15.92 4.89 2.65
CA TYR A 22 14.99 3.81 3.02
C TYR A 22 15.68 2.43 2.98
N ASN A 23 16.53 2.18 1.98
CA ASN A 23 17.32 0.95 1.95
C ASN A 23 18.24 0.86 3.18
N GLN A 24 18.98 1.94 3.49
CA GLN A 24 19.82 1.98 4.69
C GLN A 24 19.03 1.80 5.98
N PHE A 25 17.83 2.39 6.06
CA PHE A 25 16.92 2.20 7.19
C PHE A 25 16.52 0.74 7.37
N VAL A 26 16.21 0.03 6.27
CA VAL A 26 15.86 -1.40 6.31
C VAL A 26 17.06 -2.24 6.75
N ASP A 27 18.26 -1.96 6.25
CA ASP A 27 19.48 -2.67 6.62
C ASP A 27 19.77 -2.50 8.12
N LEU A 28 19.85 -1.25 8.58
CA LEU A 28 20.10 -0.91 9.98
C LEU A 28 19.01 -1.45 10.92
N GLY A 29 17.75 -1.42 10.49
CA GLY A 29 16.65 -1.95 11.28
C GLY A 29 16.71 -3.47 11.42
N ASN A 30 17.13 -4.20 10.38
CA ASN A 30 17.36 -5.63 10.48
C ASN A 30 18.57 -5.97 11.36
N ASP A 31 19.65 -5.19 11.29
CA ASP A 31 20.80 -5.37 12.18
C ASP A 31 20.40 -5.15 13.65
N ALA A 32 19.64 -4.09 13.93
CA ALA A 32 19.11 -3.83 15.25
C ALA A 32 18.20 -4.95 15.75
N ALA A 33 17.35 -5.52 14.87
CA ALA A 33 16.50 -6.67 15.23
C ALA A 33 17.32 -7.89 15.63
N LYS A 34 18.36 -8.24 14.86
CA LYS A 34 19.27 -9.35 15.18
C LYS A 34 20.02 -9.16 16.49
N LEU A 35 20.42 -7.93 16.81
CA LEU A 35 21.03 -7.59 18.10
C LEU A 35 20.07 -7.72 19.29
N ASN A 36 18.76 -7.81 19.03
CA ASN A 36 17.72 -8.00 20.03
C ASN A 36 17.09 -9.40 19.92
N ASP A 37 17.80 -10.37 19.36
CA ASP A 37 17.37 -11.77 19.22
C ASP A 37 16.12 -11.99 18.35
N PHE A 38 15.89 -11.12 17.35
CA PHE A 38 14.85 -11.29 16.33
C PHE A 38 15.46 -11.57 14.94
N ASP A 39 14.77 -12.35 14.11
CA ASP A 39 15.25 -12.72 12.76
C ASP A 39 15.23 -11.53 11.79
N SER A 40 14.31 -10.58 12.00
CA SER A 40 14.13 -9.42 11.12
C SER A 40 13.42 -8.27 11.80
N LEU A 41 13.51 -7.08 11.19
CA LEU A 41 12.75 -5.89 11.61
C LEU A 41 11.24 -6.16 11.63
N LYS A 42 10.73 -7.00 10.72
CA LYS A 42 9.33 -7.42 10.70
C LYS A 42 8.95 -8.10 12.00
N GLU A 43 9.75 -9.07 12.45
CA GLU A 43 9.46 -9.83 13.66
C GLU A 43 9.52 -8.94 14.91
N LEU A 44 10.54 -8.06 14.96
CA LEU A 44 10.66 -7.07 16.02
C LEU A 44 9.40 -6.19 16.12
N TRP A 45 8.84 -5.73 14.98
CA TRP A 45 7.60 -4.93 14.97
C TRP A 45 6.36 -5.73 15.34
N LEU A 46 6.28 -6.99 14.94
CA LEU A 46 5.12 -7.83 15.21
C LEU A 46 5.09 -8.37 16.64
N ARG A 47 6.20 -8.29 17.38
CA ARG A 47 6.33 -8.76 18.78
C ARG A 47 5.18 -8.29 19.67
N ASP A 48 4.85 -7.00 19.60
CA ASP A 48 3.86 -6.38 20.50
C ASP A 48 2.42 -6.86 20.26
N TYR A 49 2.16 -7.55 19.15
CA TYR A 49 0.86 -8.16 18.88
C TYR A 49 0.68 -9.54 19.53
N GLU A 50 1.77 -10.16 20.01
CA GLU A 50 1.77 -11.46 20.70
C GLU A 50 0.94 -12.55 19.99
N ALA A 51 0.88 -12.49 18.66
CA ALA A 51 0.01 -13.31 17.83
C ALA A 51 0.84 -14.17 16.87
N PRO A 52 1.12 -15.45 17.21
CA PRO A 52 1.93 -16.34 16.37
C PRO A 52 1.41 -16.51 14.94
N ASN A 53 0.09 -16.32 14.74
CA ASN A 53 -0.57 -16.44 13.44
C ASN A 53 -0.99 -15.07 12.85
N PHE A 54 -0.35 -13.97 13.26
CA PHE A 54 -0.74 -12.60 12.89
C PHE A 54 -0.99 -12.43 11.38
N GLN A 55 -0.01 -12.83 10.56
CA GLN A 55 -0.11 -12.70 9.10
C GLN A 55 -1.31 -13.48 8.54
N LYS A 56 -1.52 -14.73 8.99
CA LYS A 56 -2.65 -15.55 8.57
C LYS A 56 -3.98 -14.93 8.97
N ASN A 57 -4.06 -14.34 10.16
CA ASN A 57 -5.26 -13.66 10.63
C ASN A 57 -5.55 -12.40 9.79
N CYS A 58 -4.54 -11.60 9.45
CA CYS A 58 -4.70 -10.46 8.55
C CYS A 58 -5.15 -10.87 7.14
N GLU A 59 -4.57 -11.95 6.60
CA GLU A 59 -4.98 -12.50 5.29
C GLU A 59 -6.44 -12.98 5.32
N GLU A 60 -6.87 -13.62 6.40
CA GLU A 60 -8.25 -14.08 6.55
C GLU A 60 -9.23 -12.92 6.70
N LEU A 61 -8.90 -11.90 7.49
CA LEU A 61 -9.69 -10.67 7.57
C LEU A 61 -9.77 -9.96 6.22
N LEU A 62 -8.67 -9.89 5.48
CA LEU A 62 -8.66 -9.33 4.14
C LEU A 62 -9.59 -10.11 3.19
N ARG A 63 -9.60 -11.45 3.25
CA ARG A 63 -10.53 -12.27 2.47
C ARG A 63 -11.99 -12.01 2.82
N GLN A 64 -12.30 -11.77 4.09
CA GLN A 64 -13.67 -11.46 4.52
C GLN A 64 -14.13 -10.08 4.02
N VAL A 65 -13.23 -9.09 3.99
CA VAL A 65 -13.52 -7.74 3.51
C VAL A 65 -13.54 -7.67 1.98
N LYS A 66 -12.77 -8.54 1.31
CA LYS A 66 -12.55 -8.51 -0.14
C LYS A 66 -13.84 -8.47 -0.99
N PRO A 67 -14.90 -9.28 -0.73
CA PRO A 67 -16.13 -9.22 -1.52
C PRO A 67 -16.78 -7.83 -1.50
N LEU A 68 -16.86 -7.19 -0.34
CA LEU A 68 -17.40 -5.84 -0.22
C LEU A 68 -16.50 -4.81 -0.91
N TYR A 69 -15.18 -4.95 -0.73
CA TYR A 69 -14.21 -4.09 -1.40
C TYR A 69 -14.31 -4.19 -2.93
N ASP A 70 -14.48 -5.39 -3.47
CA ASP A 70 -14.55 -5.62 -4.92
C ASP A 70 -15.81 -4.96 -5.52
N GLU A 71 -16.97 -5.07 -4.86
CA GLU A 71 -18.20 -4.39 -5.27
C GLU A 71 -18.06 -2.86 -5.22
N LEU A 72 -17.51 -2.32 -4.13
CA LEU A 72 -17.26 -0.89 -3.98
C LEU A 72 -16.26 -0.37 -5.03
N HIS A 73 -15.20 -1.13 -5.27
CA HIS A 73 -14.19 -0.82 -6.27
C HIS A 73 -14.80 -0.83 -7.67
N ALA A 74 -15.59 -1.85 -8.02
CA ALA A 74 -16.28 -1.94 -9.29
C ALA A 74 -17.27 -0.78 -9.51
N TYR A 75 -18.08 -0.46 -8.50
CA TYR A 75 -19.01 0.67 -8.58
C TYR A 75 -18.29 2.02 -8.71
N THR A 76 -17.22 2.22 -7.95
CA THR A 76 -16.40 3.44 -8.05
C THR A 76 -15.80 3.59 -9.43
N ARG A 77 -15.24 2.52 -9.99
CA ARG A 77 -14.71 2.50 -11.37
C ARG A 77 -15.80 2.81 -12.40
N TYR A 78 -16.99 2.22 -12.25
CA TYR A 78 -18.14 2.52 -13.12
C TYR A 78 -18.48 4.01 -13.09
N MET A 79 -18.63 4.60 -11.90
CA MET A 79 -18.98 6.03 -11.77
C MET A 79 -17.89 6.95 -12.33
N LEU A 80 -16.62 6.58 -12.18
CA LEU A 80 -15.50 7.31 -12.76
C LEU A 80 -15.51 7.25 -14.28
N ARG A 81 -15.82 6.09 -14.85
CA ARG A 81 -15.96 5.92 -16.30
C ARG A 81 -17.06 6.82 -16.84
N GLU A 82 -18.22 6.83 -16.20
CA GLU A 82 -19.37 7.64 -16.64
C GLU A 82 -19.11 9.15 -16.59
N LYS A 83 -18.31 9.62 -15.62
CA LYS A 83 -18.20 11.06 -15.34
C LYS A 83 -16.88 11.71 -15.74
N VAL A 84 -15.76 10.98 -15.68
CA VAL A 84 -14.41 11.58 -15.71
C VAL A 84 -13.47 10.88 -16.68
N TYR A 85 -13.55 9.56 -16.78
CA TYR A 85 -12.63 8.72 -17.56
C TYR A 85 -13.39 7.77 -18.49
N PRO A 86 -14.09 8.27 -19.53
CA PRO A 86 -14.89 7.43 -20.43
C PRO A 86 -14.07 6.32 -21.13
N GLN A 87 -12.75 6.48 -21.22
CA GLN A 87 -11.81 5.50 -21.76
C GLN A 87 -11.47 4.35 -20.80
N LEU A 88 -11.84 4.43 -19.51
CA LEU A 88 -11.53 3.42 -18.50
C LEU A 88 -12.33 2.14 -18.79
N LYS A 89 -11.63 1.01 -18.98
CA LYS A 89 -12.27 -0.27 -19.24
C LYS A 89 -12.75 -0.93 -17.94
N PRO A 90 -13.76 -1.82 -17.99
CA PRO A 90 -14.25 -2.52 -16.81
C PRO A 90 -13.18 -3.33 -16.05
N GLU A 91 -12.11 -3.74 -16.70
CA GLU A 91 -11.03 -4.55 -16.11
C GLU A 91 -9.85 -3.70 -15.67
N ASP A 92 -9.80 -2.43 -16.07
CA ASP A 92 -8.68 -1.56 -15.76
C ASP A 92 -8.62 -1.27 -14.24
N PRO A 93 -7.41 -1.14 -13.67
CA PRO A 93 -7.26 -0.57 -12.34
C PRO A 93 -7.68 0.89 -12.35
N ILE A 94 -8.21 1.35 -11.22
CA ILE A 94 -8.58 2.75 -11.06
C ILE A 94 -7.29 3.60 -10.98
N PRO A 95 -7.16 4.72 -11.73
CA PRO A 95 -5.97 5.56 -11.68
C PRO A 95 -5.69 6.08 -10.27
N GLU A 96 -4.46 5.91 -9.79
CA GLU A 96 -4.07 6.11 -8.39
C GLU A 96 -4.13 7.56 -7.90
N HIS A 97 -4.11 8.53 -8.82
CA HIS A 97 -4.05 9.95 -8.52
C HIS A 97 -5.42 10.60 -8.28
N ILE A 98 -6.50 9.81 -8.25
CA ILE A 98 -7.87 10.35 -8.16
C ILE A 98 -8.46 10.26 -6.75
N PHE A 99 -7.83 9.48 -5.86
CA PHE A 99 -8.31 9.25 -4.50
C PHE A 99 -7.76 10.25 -3.47
N GLY A 100 -7.08 11.32 -3.94
CA GLY A 100 -6.39 12.30 -3.09
C GLY A 100 -4.89 12.09 -3.12
#